data_AF-A0A0G9H234-F1
#
_entry.id   AF-A0A0G9H234-F1
#
_cell.length_a   1.000
_cell.length_b   1.000
_cell.length_c   1.000
_cell.angle_alpha   90.00
_cell.angle_beta   90.00
_cell.angle_gamma   90.00
#
_symmetry.space_group_name_H-M   'P 1'
#
loop_
_entity.id
_entity.type
_entity.pdbx_description
1 polymer ?
#
loop_
_entity_poly.entity_id
_entity_poly.type
_entity_poly.pdbx_seq_one_letter_code
_entity_poly.pdbx_strand_id
1 'polypeptide(L)'
;MASAPRKDSQLIADALERTGFPLEHRTGRAFQDAGWTLFTNKYYVDNVSGDAREIDLIAYKVSESKEFSVVSGVIVSCKKTTDRKWTFLTRQITKNPNKNLAPLHYWSNIASLSYMLEKHDEQRAYQASLSKVAPLLWEAPKREVFATQELVPIYKGNGTSTEVASYNPGNDSAFFASIVTLMKSQAYELNRLGDRLNRPRVYVFSLLSVMEGDMIEVDYDAEPPVARDIDRQPYIAHYIINRNEQFSRINFVSPEAIEEVVAACGEAHSASAKHLNELHSKFYSEVISDSAKRKVLLPVFAKRAAMVLSIWADQLGKIAADEVDLLNNSDGVEVAVFTDAPDSAIDEANQDERVRARLAKAFLDIYKYSGPFRIGRDVPF
;
A
#
# COMPACT_ATOMS: atom_id res chain seq x y z
N MET A 1 -26.62 36.82 -40.12
CA MET A 1 -26.10 37.47 -38.90
C MET A 1 -24.71 36.91 -38.66
N ALA A 2 -23.66 37.72 -38.82
CA ALA A 2 -22.30 37.30 -38.49
C ALA A 2 -22.19 37.18 -36.96
N SER A 3 -21.83 36.01 -36.45
CA SER A 3 -21.54 35.83 -35.02
C SER A 3 -20.42 36.79 -34.63
N ALA A 4 -20.58 37.51 -33.52
CA ALA A 4 -19.52 38.36 -32.99
C ALA A 4 -18.21 37.54 -32.86
N PRO A 5 -17.04 38.12 -33.20
CA PRO A 5 -15.77 37.42 -33.10
C PRO A 5 -15.58 36.92 -31.66
N ARG A 6 -15.26 35.62 -31.51
CA ARG A 6 -14.96 35.03 -30.20
C ARG A 6 -13.79 35.79 -29.58
N LYS A 7 -13.88 36.08 -28.28
CA LYS A 7 -12.79 36.71 -27.54
C LYS A 7 -11.65 35.70 -27.38
N ASP A 8 -10.39 36.14 -27.40
CA ASP A 8 -9.21 35.27 -27.23
C ASP A 8 -9.31 34.37 -25.98
N SER A 9 -9.90 34.88 -24.89
CA SER A 9 -10.14 34.11 -23.67
C SER A 9 -11.00 32.86 -23.90
N GLN A 10 -11.97 32.92 -24.82
CA GLN A 10 -12.83 31.78 -25.17
C GLN A 10 -12.05 30.76 -26.01
N LEU A 11 -11.21 31.24 -26.94
CA LEU A 11 -10.37 30.35 -27.76
C LEU A 11 -9.34 29.59 -26.90
N ILE A 12 -8.78 30.25 -25.88
CA ILE A 12 -7.88 29.63 -24.91
C ILE A 12 -8.62 28.56 -24.09
N ALA A 13 -9.82 28.88 -23.58
CA ALA A 13 -10.63 27.91 -22.85
C ALA A 13 -10.97 26.68 -23.70
N ASP A 14 -11.44 26.88 -24.94
CA ASP A 14 -11.73 25.81 -25.90
C ASP A 14 -10.48 24.95 -26.23
N ALA A 15 -9.28 25.53 -26.17
CA ALA A 15 -8.03 24.78 -26.33
C ALA A 15 -7.68 23.95 -25.10
N LEU A 16 -7.85 24.51 -23.89
CA LEU A 16 -7.58 23.81 -22.64
C LEU A 16 -8.57 22.67 -22.37
N GLU A 17 -9.84 22.81 -22.77
CA GLU A 17 -10.87 21.76 -22.64
C GLU A 17 -10.51 20.48 -23.43
N ARG A 18 -9.70 20.61 -24.47
CA ARG A 18 -9.22 19.48 -25.28
C ARG A 18 -8.04 18.73 -24.64
N THR A 19 -7.46 19.27 -23.58
CA THR A 19 -6.35 18.64 -22.84
C THR A 19 -6.87 17.71 -21.74
N GLY A 20 -5.95 17.02 -21.05
CA GLY A 20 -6.27 16.23 -19.85
C GLY A 20 -6.44 17.05 -18.57
N PHE A 21 -6.05 18.34 -18.56
CA PHE A 21 -6.05 19.16 -17.35
C PHE A 21 -7.44 19.33 -16.70
N PRO A 22 -8.56 19.48 -17.43
CA PRO A 22 -9.88 19.53 -16.80
C PRO A 22 -10.20 18.26 -16.00
N LEU A 23 -9.81 17.08 -16.52
CA LEU A 23 -10.02 15.80 -15.84
C LEU A 23 -9.17 15.70 -14.56
N GLU A 24 -7.90 16.09 -14.64
CA GLU A 24 -6.99 16.16 -13.49
C GLU A 24 -7.52 17.11 -12.42
N HIS A 25 -8.01 18.29 -12.84
CA HIS A 25 -8.60 19.27 -11.93
C HIS A 25 -9.85 18.74 -11.24
N ARG A 26 -10.81 18.19 -12.01
CA ARG A 26 -12.05 17.59 -11.46
C ARG A 26 -11.73 16.49 -10.47
N THR A 27 -10.80 15.61 -10.81
CA THR A 27 -10.36 14.50 -9.96
C THR A 27 -9.68 15.00 -8.69
N GLY A 28 -8.77 15.96 -8.80
CA GLY A 28 -8.10 16.57 -7.68
C GLY A 28 -9.06 17.28 -6.72
N ARG A 29 -10.04 18.01 -7.26
CA ARG A 29 -11.11 18.65 -6.50
C ARG A 29 -11.94 17.64 -5.70
N ALA A 30 -12.34 16.52 -6.30
CA ALA A 30 -13.07 15.47 -5.60
C ALA A 30 -12.30 14.95 -4.37
N PHE A 31 -10.99 14.71 -4.50
CA PHE A 31 -10.14 14.31 -3.36
C PHE A 31 -10.03 15.41 -2.30
N GLN A 32 -9.78 16.67 -2.70
CA GLN A 32 -9.66 17.79 -1.77
C GLN A 32 -10.96 18.02 -0.99
N ASP A 33 -12.10 17.99 -1.68
CA ASP A 33 -13.42 18.19 -1.08
C ASP A 33 -13.78 17.04 -0.13
N ALA A 34 -13.23 15.83 -0.35
CA ALA A 34 -13.31 14.69 0.58
C ALA A 34 -12.22 14.70 1.69
N GLY A 35 -11.49 15.81 1.85
CA GLY A 35 -10.52 16.03 2.92
C GLY A 35 -9.18 15.31 2.74
N TRP A 36 -8.81 14.95 1.51
CA TRP A 36 -7.48 14.42 1.20
C TRP A 36 -6.48 15.53 0.96
N THR A 37 -5.24 15.31 1.39
CA THR A 37 -4.11 16.17 1.01
C THR A 37 -3.64 15.80 -0.39
N LEU A 38 -3.76 16.73 -1.33
CA LEU A 38 -3.44 16.50 -2.73
C LEU A 38 -2.07 17.07 -3.10
N PHE A 39 -1.29 16.30 -3.84
CA PHE A 39 -0.13 16.78 -4.59
C PHE A 39 -0.37 16.50 -6.07
N THR A 40 -0.07 17.48 -6.92
CA THR A 40 -0.26 17.43 -8.37
C THR A 40 1.08 17.56 -9.08
N ASN A 41 1.18 17.03 -10.30
CA ASN A 41 2.29 17.25 -11.23
C ASN A 41 3.67 16.97 -10.61
N LYS A 42 3.77 15.81 -9.95
CA LYS A 42 4.96 15.47 -9.19
C LYS A 42 5.95 14.71 -10.04
N TYR A 43 7.13 15.28 -10.22
CA TYR A 43 8.19 14.64 -11.00
C TYR A 43 9.07 13.71 -10.14
N TYR A 44 9.48 12.60 -10.73
CA TYR A 44 10.48 11.69 -10.19
C TYR A 44 11.38 11.14 -11.30
N VAL A 45 12.58 10.70 -10.92
CA VAL A 45 13.47 9.98 -11.84
C VAL A 45 13.18 8.49 -11.69
N ASP A 46 12.84 7.84 -12.79
CA ASP A 46 12.64 6.39 -12.83
C ASP A 46 13.99 5.69 -12.65
N ASN A 47 14.16 4.99 -11.53
CA ASN A 47 15.41 4.27 -11.24
C ASN A 47 15.72 3.13 -12.24
N VAL A 48 14.75 2.72 -13.07
CA VAL A 48 14.96 1.70 -14.12
C VAL A 48 15.46 2.33 -15.41
N SER A 49 14.78 3.37 -15.91
CA SER A 49 15.09 3.95 -17.22
C SER A 49 15.97 5.21 -17.15
N GLY A 50 16.09 5.84 -15.98
CA GLY A 50 16.78 7.12 -15.79
C GLY A 50 15.97 8.34 -16.25
N ASP A 51 14.76 8.13 -16.79
CA ASP A 51 13.93 9.20 -17.33
C ASP A 51 13.15 9.94 -16.23
N ALA A 52 12.94 11.23 -16.44
CA ALA A 52 11.96 12.00 -15.66
C ALA A 52 10.54 11.55 -16.01
N ARG A 53 9.76 11.22 -14.98
CA ARG A 53 8.34 10.86 -15.08
C ARG A 53 7.50 11.75 -14.19
N GLU A 54 6.26 11.95 -14.59
CA GLU A 54 5.28 12.74 -13.85
C GLU A 54 4.24 11.80 -13.23
N ILE A 55 3.84 12.12 -12.00
CA ILE A 55 2.64 11.60 -11.35
C ILE A 55 1.58 12.69 -11.46
N ASP A 56 0.52 12.41 -12.21
CA ASP A 56 -0.59 13.34 -12.43
C ASP A 56 -1.13 13.83 -11.07
N LEU A 57 -1.60 12.91 -10.22
CA LEU A 57 -2.05 13.22 -8.86
C LEU A 57 -1.62 12.16 -7.84
N ILE A 58 -1.33 12.60 -6.62
CA ILE A 58 -1.23 11.73 -5.45
C ILE A 58 -1.96 12.35 -4.27
N ALA A 59 -2.95 11.61 -3.75
CA ALA A 59 -3.77 12.02 -2.63
C ALA A 59 -3.40 11.21 -1.39
N TYR A 60 -3.25 11.88 -0.24
CA TYR A 60 -3.01 11.22 1.05
C TYR A 60 -4.10 11.54 2.06
N LYS A 61 -4.45 10.53 2.86
CA LYS A 61 -5.28 10.68 4.06
C LYS A 61 -4.56 10.05 5.24
N VAL A 62 -4.57 10.74 6.37
CA VAL A 62 -3.83 10.34 7.58
C VAL A 62 -4.80 10.20 8.74
N SER A 63 -4.71 9.08 9.44
CA SER A 63 -5.29 8.87 10.75
C SER A 63 -4.18 8.70 11.77
N GLU A 64 -4.17 9.54 12.80
CA GLU A 64 -3.19 9.47 13.89
C GLU A 64 -3.74 8.57 15.01
N SER A 65 -2.94 7.60 15.46
CA SER A 65 -3.18 6.87 16.72
C SER A 65 -2.17 7.30 17.77
N LYS A 66 -2.30 6.82 19.01
CA LYS A 66 -1.31 7.11 20.06
C LYS A 66 0.07 6.53 19.75
N GLU A 67 0.14 5.45 18.97
CA GLU A 67 1.37 4.69 18.74
C GLU A 67 1.96 4.93 17.35
N PHE A 68 1.13 5.18 16.34
CA PHE A 68 1.57 5.40 14.96
C PHE A 68 0.52 6.11 14.11
N SER A 69 0.94 6.62 12.95
CA SER A 69 0.02 7.13 11.92
C SER A 69 -0.28 6.07 10.87
N VAL A 70 -1.55 5.95 10.48
CA VAL A 70 -1.98 5.21 9.29
C VAL A 70 -2.15 6.18 8.14
N VAL A 71 -1.46 5.94 7.03
CA VAL A 71 -1.50 6.77 5.84
C VAL A 71 -2.04 5.96 4.68
N SER A 72 -3.14 6.41 4.09
CA SER A 72 -3.60 5.88 2.81
C SER A 72 -3.13 6.82 1.71
N GLY A 73 -2.48 6.26 0.69
CA GLY A 73 -2.07 6.98 -0.52
C GLY A 73 -2.87 6.48 -1.72
N VAL A 74 -3.41 7.39 -2.52
CA VAL A 74 -4.03 7.06 -3.81
C VAL A 74 -3.21 7.73 -4.89
N ILE A 75 -2.62 6.92 -5.76
CA ILE A 75 -1.89 7.41 -6.94
C ILE A 75 -2.85 7.35 -8.11
N VAL A 76 -3.04 8.49 -8.77
CA VAL A 76 -4.01 8.63 -9.84
C VAL A 76 -3.30 8.97 -11.13
N SER A 77 -3.66 8.27 -12.21
CA SER A 77 -3.37 8.71 -13.56
C SER A 77 -4.66 9.13 -14.25
N CYS A 78 -4.64 10.28 -14.89
CA CYS A 78 -5.74 10.81 -15.69
C CYS A 78 -5.39 10.61 -17.17
N LYS A 79 -6.33 10.07 -17.93
CA LYS A 79 -6.19 9.86 -19.38
C LYS A 79 -7.47 10.30 -20.07
N LYS A 80 -7.32 10.99 -21.19
CA LYS A 80 -8.42 11.44 -22.04
C LYS A 80 -8.24 10.86 -23.43
N THR A 81 -9.31 10.32 -24.00
CA THR A 81 -9.37 9.88 -25.39
C THR A 81 -10.71 10.28 -25.98
N THR A 82 -10.69 10.85 -27.18
CA THR A 82 -11.90 11.33 -27.88
C THR A 82 -12.19 10.54 -29.17
N ASP A 83 -11.19 9.85 -29.69
CA ASP A 83 -11.21 9.14 -30.97
C ASP A 83 -11.01 7.64 -30.82
N ARG A 84 -10.88 7.13 -29.59
CA ARG A 84 -10.65 5.71 -29.33
C ARG A 84 -11.47 5.23 -28.14
N LYS A 85 -11.91 3.97 -28.23
CA LYS A 85 -12.52 3.24 -27.12
C LYS A 85 -11.51 2.31 -26.47
N TRP A 86 -11.46 2.28 -25.15
CA TRP A 86 -10.62 1.34 -24.42
C TRP A 86 -11.42 0.08 -24.12
N THR A 87 -10.92 -1.06 -24.59
CA THR A 87 -11.60 -2.34 -24.39
C THR A 87 -10.81 -3.26 -23.48
N PHE A 88 -11.52 -3.87 -22.54
CA PHE A 88 -11.02 -4.84 -21.58
C PHE A 88 -11.55 -6.21 -21.99
N LEU A 89 -10.67 -7.08 -22.48
CA LEU A 89 -11.02 -8.42 -22.92
C LEU A 89 -11.00 -9.33 -21.69
N THR A 90 -12.18 -9.81 -21.26
CA THR A 90 -12.33 -10.54 -19.99
C THR A 90 -12.76 -11.99 -20.18
N ARG A 91 -12.34 -12.84 -19.25
CA ARG A 91 -12.73 -14.26 -19.16
C ARG A 91 -12.89 -14.72 -17.71
N GLN A 92 -13.47 -15.90 -17.49
CA GLN A 92 -13.55 -16.50 -16.16
C GLN A 92 -12.16 -16.65 -15.54
N ILE A 93 -12.06 -16.36 -14.25
CA ILE A 93 -10.82 -16.52 -13.52
C ILE A 93 -10.52 -18.00 -13.36
N THR A 94 -9.32 -18.39 -13.80
CA THR A 94 -8.81 -19.75 -13.58
C THR A 94 -8.03 -19.80 -12.28
N LYS A 95 -8.15 -20.90 -11.52
CA LYS A 95 -7.32 -21.13 -10.33
C LYS A 95 -5.86 -21.27 -10.77
N ASN A 96 -5.05 -20.26 -10.47
CA ASN A 96 -3.63 -20.24 -10.78
C ASN A 96 -2.84 -19.91 -9.50
N PRO A 97 -1.98 -20.81 -9.00
CA PRO A 97 -1.19 -20.56 -7.78
C PRO A 97 -0.19 -19.42 -7.95
N ASN A 98 0.14 -19.04 -9.18
CA ASN A 98 1.07 -17.95 -9.50
C ASN A 98 0.35 -16.62 -9.74
N LYS A 99 -0.94 -16.48 -9.40
CA LYS A 99 -1.67 -15.21 -9.51
C LYS A 99 -2.04 -14.69 -8.13
N ASN A 100 -1.66 -13.44 -7.85
CA ASN A 100 -2.19 -12.71 -6.71
C ASN A 100 -3.36 -11.81 -7.17
N LEU A 101 -4.60 -12.23 -6.90
CA LEU A 101 -5.82 -11.47 -7.23
C LEU A 101 -6.13 -10.33 -6.23
N ALA A 102 -5.37 -10.28 -5.13
CA ALA A 102 -5.52 -9.27 -4.10
C ALA A 102 -4.16 -8.73 -3.64
N PRO A 103 -3.39 -8.10 -4.54
CA PRO A 103 -2.12 -7.50 -4.18
C PRO A 103 -2.34 -6.38 -3.16
N LEU A 104 -1.55 -6.42 -2.08
CA LEU A 104 -1.49 -5.39 -1.07
C LEU A 104 -0.17 -4.66 -1.17
N HIS A 105 -0.22 -3.36 -1.41
CA HIS A 105 0.96 -2.50 -1.47
C HIS A 105 1.05 -1.65 -0.22
N TYR A 106 2.00 -1.96 0.64
CA TYR A 106 2.19 -1.26 1.90
C TYR A 106 3.67 -1.02 2.20
N TRP A 107 3.93 -0.08 3.10
CA TRP A 107 5.23 0.13 3.71
C TRP A 107 5.03 0.44 5.19
N SER A 108 5.93 -0.02 6.05
CA SER A 108 5.86 0.24 7.50
C SER A 108 7.26 0.31 8.07
N ASN A 109 7.51 1.25 9.00
CA ASN A 109 8.69 1.24 9.87
C ASN A 109 8.37 0.74 11.29
N ILE A 110 7.21 0.12 11.46
CA ILE A 110 6.74 -0.44 12.73
C ILE A 110 6.97 -1.95 12.66
N ALA A 111 7.86 -2.47 13.50
CA ALA A 111 8.29 -3.87 13.47
C ALA A 111 7.11 -4.85 13.62
N SER A 112 6.18 -4.56 14.55
CA SER A 112 5.00 -5.39 14.78
C SER A 112 4.11 -5.51 13.54
N LEU A 113 3.85 -4.39 12.85
CA LEU A 113 2.99 -4.38 11.67
C LEU A 113 3.68 -4.97 10.46
N SER A 114 4.98 -4.73 10.30
CA SER A 114 5.77 -5.33 9.21
C SER A 114 5.74 -6.86 9.33
N TYR A 115 6.00 -7.39 10.52
CA TYR A 115 5.91 -8.83 10.79
C TYR A 115 4.51 -9.40 10.54
N MET A 116 3.46 -8.72 11.01
CA MET A 116 2.08 -9.21 10.84
C MET A 116 1.66 -9.17 9.37
N LEU A 117 1.96 -8.10 8.65
CA LEU A 117 1.60 -7.95 7.24
C LEU A 117 2.47 -8.79 6.30
N GLU A 118 3.58 -9.38 6.73
CA GLU A 118 4.31 -10.40 5.97
C GLU A 118 3.57 -11.76 5.95
N LYS A 119 2.64 -12.00 6.88
CA LYS A 119 1.88 -13.25 6.94
C LYS A 119 0.71 -13.21 5.96
N HIS A 120 0.64 -14.22 5.09
CA HIS A 120 -0.41 -14.33 4.06
C HIS A 120 -1.84 -14.35 4.64
N ASP A 121 -2.06 -14.97 5.80
CA ASP A 121 -3.38 -15.01 6.43
C ASP A 121 -3.83 -13.64 6.93
N GLU A 122 -2.91 -12.85 7.47
CA GLU A 122 -3.20 -11.50 7.95
C GLU A 122 -3.44 -10.54 6.76
N GLN A 123 -2.68 -10.68 5.67
CA GLN A 123 -2.97 -9.94 4.43
C GLN A 123 -4.37 -10.29 3.89
N ARG A 124 -4.76 -11.56 3.90
CA ARG A 124 -6.11 -12.00 3.47
C ARG A 124 -7.20 -11.44 4.38
N ALA A 125 -7.02 -11.49 5.69
CA ALA A 125 -7.95 -10.92 6.65
C ALA A 125 -8.10 -9.41 6.46
N TYR A 126 -6.98 -8.72 6.26
CA TYR A 126 -6.98 -7.29 5.99
C TYR A 126 -7.70 -6.95 4.68
N GLN A 127 -7.35 -7.64 3.59
CA GLN A 127 -8.03 -7.50 2.31
C GLN A 127 -9.55 -7.73 2.45
N ALA A 128 -9.97 -8.80 3.12
CA ALA A 128 -11.38 -9.11 3.32
C ALA A 128 -12.12 -7.99 4.10
N SER A 129 -11.44 -7.38 5.08
CA SER A 129 -11.99 -6.23 5.81
C SER A 129 -12.24 -5.04 4.90
N LEU A 130 -11.32 -4.77 3.97
CA LEU A 130 -11.44 -3.68 2.99
C LEU A 130 -12.48 -3.98 1.92
N SER A 131 -12.51 -5.20 1.39
CA SER A 131 -13.52 -5.63 0.40
C SER A 131 -14.94 -5.51 0.96
N LYS A 132 -15.13 -5.71 2.27
CA LYS A 132 -16.44 -5.59 2.91
C LYS A 132 -16.95 -4.15 2.97
N VAL A 133 -16.07 -3.19 3.23
CA VAL A 133 -16.47 -1.78 3.42
C VAL A 133 -16.40 -0.98 2.13
N ALA A 134 -15.43 -1.27 1.26
CA ALA A 134 -15.14 -0.53 0.04
C ALA A 134 -14.96 -1.51 -1.14
N PRO A 135 -16.01 -2.30 -1.49
CA PRO A 135 -15.94 -3.33 -2.53
C PRO A 135 -15.52 -2.76 -3.88
N LEU A 136 -15.89 -1.52 -4.19
CA LEU A 136 -15.54 -0.84 -5.44
C LEU A 136 -14.03 -0.78 -5.72
N LEU A 137 -13.21 -0.77 -4.66
CA LEU A 137 -11.75 -0.67 -4.75
C LEU A 137 -11.04 -1.99 -4.41
N TRP A 138 -11.67 -2.80 -3.57
CA TRP A 138 -11.02 -3.91 -2.90
C TRP A 138 -11.71 -5.25 -3.13
N GLU A 139 -12.87 -5.34 -3.77
CA GLU A 139 -13.41 -6.64 -4.17
C GLU A 139 -12.43 -7.31 -5.15
N ALA A 140 -12.23 -8.63 -5.00
CA ALA A 140 -11.49 -9.38 -6.00
C ALA A 140 -12.26 -9.31 -7.33
N PRO A 141 -11.56 -9.16 -8.48
CA PRO A 141 -12.24 -9.17 -9.76
C PRO A 141 -13.00 -10.49 -9.93
N LYS A 142 -14.18 -10.42 -10.55
CA LYS A 142 -14.98 -11.62 -10.87
C LYS A 142 -14.51 -12.32 -12.15
N ARG A 143 -13.88 -11.54 -13.03
CA ARG A 143 -13.36 -11.95 -14.34
C ARG A 143 -11.95 -11.39 -14.49
N GLU A 144 -11.05 -12.14 -15.12
CA GLU A 144 -9.72 -11.63 -15.41
C GLU A 144 -9.73 -10.88 -16.73
N VAL A 145 -9.14 -9.68 -16.75
CA VAL A 145 -8.76 -9.01 -17.99
C VAL A 145 -7.48 -9.68 -18.47
N PHE A 146 -7.56 -10.45 -19.55
CA PHE A 146 -6.39 -11.16 -20.10
C PHE A 146 -5.68 -10.37 -21.19
N ALA A 147 -6.35 -9.38 -21.78
CA ALA A 147 -5.79 -8.48 -22.77
C ALA A 147 -6.59 -7.18 -22.84
N THR A 148 -5.98 -6.16 -23.40
CA THR A 148 -6.54 -4.82 -23.57
C THR A 148 -6.35 -4.39 -25.01
N GLN A 149 -7.30 -3.63 -25.56
CA GLN A 149 -7.23 -3.19 -26.95
C GLN A 149 -7.88 -1.81 -27.10
N GLU A 150 -7.22 -0.90 -27.79
CA GLU A 150 -7.83 0.36 -28.22
C GLU A 150 -8.57 0.13 -29.54
N LEU A 151 -9.82 0.57 -29.65
CA LEU A 151 -10.60 0.51 -30.89
C LEU A 151 -10.80 1.90 -31.48
N VAL A 152 -10.51 2.03 -32.77
CA VAL A 152 -10.70 3.25 -33.54
C VAL A 152 -12.01 3.13 -34.33
N PRO A 153 -13.01 4.00 -34.11
CA PRO A 153 -14.25 3.99 -34.87
C PRO A 153 -14.00 4.44 -36.31
N ILE A 154 -14.61 3.73 -37.25
CA ILE A 154 -14.70 4.12 -38.66
C ILE A 154 -16.11 4.63 -38.89
N TYR A 155 -16.25 5.91 -39.21
CA TYR A 155 -17.56 6.54 -39.44
C TYR A 155 -18.07 6.30 -40.87
N LYS A 156 -19.39 6.20 -41.04
CA LYS A 156 -20.03 6.12 -42.36
C LYS A 156 -19.85 7.45 -43.12
N GLY A 157 -19.48 7.40 -44.40
CA GLY A 157 -19.43 8.57 -45.30
C GLY A 157 -18.16 9.44 -45.17
N ASN A 158 -18.10 10.55 -45.92
CA ASN A 158 -16.90 11.36 -46.14
C ASN A 158 -16.61 12.38 -45.02
N GLY A 159 -16.55 11.93 -43.76
CA GLY A 159 -15.95 12.69 -42.66
C GLY A 159 -16.86 13.64 -41.87
N THR A 160 -18.17 13.65 -42.10
CA THR A 160 -19.14 14.49 -41.35
C THR A 160 -20.20 13.69 -40.59
N SER A 161 -20.25 12.36 -40.72
CA SER A 161 -21.25 11.54 -40.03
C SER A 161 -20.71 11.03 -38.70
N THR A 162 -21.60 10.96 -37.71
CA THR A 162 -21.33 10.46 -36.35
C THR A 162 -21.71 8.98 -36.20
N GLU A 163 -22.23 8.35 -37.26
CA GLU A 163 -22.64 6.95 -37.24
C GLU A 163 -21.44 6.05 -37.52
N VAL A 164 -21.10 5.17 -36.56
CA VAL A 164 -19.99 4.23 -36.69
C VAL A 164 -20.38 3.08 -37.62
N ALA A 165 -19.60 2.86 -38.67
CA ALA A 165 -19.73 1.76 -39.62
C ALA A 165 -19.08 0.47 -39.09
N SER A 166 -17.87 0.59 -38.54
CA SER A 166 -17.06 -0.51 -38.01
C SER A 166 -15.97 0.03 -37.07
N TYR A 167 -15.18 -0.86 -36.46
CA TYR A 167 -14.03 -0.51 -35.64
C TYR A 167 -12.77 -1.17 -36.19
N ASN A 168 -11.65 -0.45 -36.15
CA ASN A 168 -10.31 -1.00 -36.40
C ASN A 168 -9.54 -1.16 -35.07
N PRO A 169 -8.71 -2.20 -34.93
CA PRO A 169 -7.77 -2.28 -33.81
C PRO A 169 -6.71 -1.17 -33.93
N GLY A 170 -6.53 -0.42 -32.85
CA GLY A 170 -5.47 0.57 -32.68
C GLY A 170 -4.25 0.02 -31.92
N ASN A 171 -3.26 0.88 -31.70
CA ASN A 171 -2.13 0.60 -30.79
C ASN A 171 -2.57 0.87 -29.34
N ASP A 172 -2.28 -0.04 -28.41
CA ASP A 172 -2.61 0.03 -26.98
C ASP A 172 -1.58 0.81 -26.13
N SER A 173 -0.65 1.51 -26.78
CA SER A 173 0.42 2.27 -26.11
C SER A 173 -0.05 3.24 -25.01
N ALA A 174 -1.19 3.92 -25.19
CA ALA A 174 -1.68 4.86 -24.17
C ALA A 174 -2.26 4.12 -22.95
N PHE A 175 -2.95 3.01 -23.22
CA PHE A 175 -3.40 2.07 -22.20
C PHE A 175 -2.20 1.49 -21.41
N PHE A 176 -1.19 0.98 -22.10
CA PHE A 176 0.00 0.43 -21.46
C PHE A 176 0.75 1.48 -20.64
N ALA A 177 0.87 2.70 -21.17
CA ALA A 177 1.52 3.81 -20.47
C ALA A 177 0.78 4.20 -19.17
N SER A 178 -0.56 4.13 -19.14
CA SER A 178 -1.33 4.42 -17.93
C SER A 178 -1.05 3.41 -16.80
N ILE A 179 -0.97 2.12 -17.15
CA ILE A 179 -0.62 1.04 -16.21
C ILE A 179 0.79 1.22 -15.68
N VAL A 180 1.77 1.31 -16.58
CA VAL A 180 3.20 1.33 -16.22
C VAL A 180 3.54 2.56 -15.39
N THR A 181 2.96 3.72 -15.72
CA THR A 181 3.19 4.96 -14.97
C THR A 181 2.69 4.82 -13.54
N LEU A 182 1.49 4.26 -13.33
CA LEU A 182 0.95 4.02 -11.99
C LEU A 182 1.83 3.07 -11.18
N MET A 183 2.22 1.93 -11.75
CA MET A 183 3.04 0.93 -11.06
C MET A 183 4.44 1.45 -10.70
N LYS A 184 5.09 2.16 -11.62
CA LYS A 184 6.40 2.77 -11.37
C LYS A 184 6.33 3.86 -10.30
N SER A 185 5.27 4.66 -10.33
CA SER A 185 5.02 5.71 -9.33
C SER A 185 4.80 5.11 -7.94
N GLN A 186 4.07 4.01 -7.85
CA GLN A 186 3.89 3.26 -6.60
C GLN A 186 5.21 2.72 -6.06
N ALA A 187 6.02 2.08 -6.91
CA ALA A 187 7.32 1.56 -6.52
C ALA A 187 8.25 2.68 -6.04
N TYR A 188 8.29 3.81 -6.76
CA TYR A 188 9.04 5.00 -6.33
C TYR A 188 8.56 5.51 -4.97
N GLU A 189 7.24 5.63 -4.78
CA GLU A 189 6.65 6.08 -3.52
C GLU A 189 6.98 5.16 -2.35
N LEU A 190 6.93 3.85 -2.53
CA LEU A 190 7.26 2.88 -1.49
C LEU A 190 8.75 2.92 -1.12
N ASN A 191 9.63 2.96 -2.12
CA ASN A 191 11.08 2.86 -1.92
C ASN A 191 11.67 4.06 -1.16
N ARG A 192 11.13 5.27 -1.38
CA ARG A 192 11.66 6.49 -0.75
C ARG A 192 11.16 6.75 0.68
N LEU A 193 10.21 5.96 1.19
CA LEU A 193 9.63 6.18 2.52
C LEU A 193 10.63 5.90 3.64
N GLY A 194 11.53 4.94 3.44
CA GLY A 194 12.59 4.57 4.38
C GLY A 194 13.50 5.73 4.76
N ASP A 195 13.94 6.51 3.77
CA ASP A 195 14.95 7.56 3.96
C ASP A 195 14.38 8.84 4.62
N ARG A 196 13.05 9.00 4.63
CA ARG A 196 12.41 10.28 4.96
C ARG A 196 11.77 10.33 6.34
N LEU A 197 11.53 9.20 6.99
CA LEU A 197 10.56 9.13 8.09
C LEU A 197 11.14 8.58 9.40
N ASN A 198 11.20 9.47 10.40
CA ASN A 198 11.61 9.15 11.77
C ASN A 198 10.45 8.82 12.72
N ARG A 199 9.19 8.95 12.28
CA ARG A 199 7.99 8.68 13.10
C ARG A 199 7.36 7.33 12.73
N PRO A 200 6.81 6.58 13.70
CA PRO A 200 6.11 5.32 13.45
C PRO A 200 4.92 5.51 12.50
N ARG A 201 4.97 4.89 11.32
CA ARG A 201 3.95 5.02 10.27
C ARG A 201 3.80 3.74 9.47
N VAL A 202 2.59 3.54 8.98
CA VAL A 202 2.25 2.54 7.96
C VAL A 202 1.54 3.23 6.80
N TYR A 203 1.98 2.94 5.58
CA TYR A 203 1.41 3.43 4.34
C TYR A 203 0.73 2.29 3.60
N VAL A 204 -0.43 2.55 3.01
CA VAL A 204 -1.15 1.62 2.14
C VAL A 204 -1.53 2.35 0.87
N PHE A 205 -1.16 1.81 -0.29
CA PHE A 205 -1.35 2.47 -1.58
C PHE A 205 -2.43 1.79 -2.44
N SER A 206 -3.28 2.62 -3.05
CA SER A 206 -4.23 2.22 -4.09
C SER A 206 -3.92 2.94 -5.40
N LEU A 207 -4.19 2.29 -6.53
CA LEU A 207 -3.95 2.84 -7.86
C LEU A 207 -5.28 3.07 -8.59
N LEU A 208 -5.41 4.25 -9.18
CA LEU A 208 -6.60 4.69 -9.89
C LEU A 208 -6.20 5.19 -11.28
N SER A 209 -6.84 4.66 -12.32
CA SER A 209 -6.72 5.19 -13.68
C SER A 209 -8.06 5.83 -14.06
N VAL A 210 -8.16 7.15 -13.98
CA VAL A 210 -9.34 7.90 -14.39
C VAL A 210 -9.29 8.15 -15.89
N MET A 211 -10.27 7.64 -16.62
CA MET A 211 -10.29 7.64 -18.08
C MET A 211 -11.50 8.42 -18.58
N GLU A 212 -11.30 9.61 -19.16
CA GLU A 212 -12.34 10.35 -19.89
C GLU A 212 -12.40 9.84 -21.33
N GLY A 213 -13.42 9.03 -21.60
CA GLY A 213 -13.66 8.35 -22.87
C GLY A 213 -14.47 7.06 -22.66
N ASP A 214 -14.65 6.29 -23.73
CA ASP A 214 -15.45 5.06 -23.67
C ASP A 214 -14.62 3.90 -23.15
N MET A 215 -15.10 3.26 -22.08
CA MET A 215 -14.59 1.99 -21.58
C MET A 215 -15.59 0.88 -21.87
N ILE A 216 -15.11 -0.21 -22.48
CA ILE A 216 -15.93 -1.36 -22.87
C ILE A 216 -15.34 -2.63 -22.27
N GLU A 217 -16.16 -3.44 -21.61
CA GLU A 217 -15.81 -4.83 -21.31
C GLU A 217 -16.26 -5.74 -22.45
N VAL A 218 -15.42 -6.67 -22.86
CA VAL A 218 -15.78 -7.73 -23.82
C VAL A 218 -15.65 -9.08 -23.11
N ASP A 219 -16.78 -9.74 -22.89
CA ASP A 219 -16.85 -11.08 -22.31
C ASP A 219 -16.54 -12.14 -23.38
N TYR A 220 -15.38 -12.80 -23.27
CA TYR A 220 -14.94 -13.88 -24.15
C TYR A 220 -15.40 -15.29 -23.74
N ASP A 221 -16.09 -15.44 -22.61
CA ASP A 221 -16.75 -16.70 -22.27
C ASP A 221 -18.16 -16.80 -22.90
N ALA A 222 -18.72 -15.67 -23.35
CA ALA A 222 -19.96 -15.63 -24.12
C ALA A 222 -19.71 -16.00 -25.59
N GLU A 223 -20.68 -16.69 -26.19
CA GLU A 223 -20.62 -17.12 -27.59
C GLU A 223 -21.86 -16.60 -28.35
N PRO A 224 -21.71 -15.58 -29.24
CA PRO A 224 -20.48 -14.83 -29.53
C PRO A 224 -20.07 -13.90 -28.35
N PRO A 225 -18.83 -13.37 -28.35
CA PRO A 225 -18.38 -12.43 -27.32
C PRO A 225 -19.32 -11.23 -27.18
N VAL A 226 -19.60 -10.84 -25.94
CA VAL A 226 -20.55 -9.77 -25.62
C VAL A 226 -19.79 -8.53 -25.14
N ALA A 227 -20.00 -7.41 -25.82
CA ALA A 227 -19.46 -6.11 -25.44
C ALA A 227 -20.47 -5.31 -24.61
N ARG A 228 -20.01 -4.62 -23.57
CA ARG A 228 -20.82 -3.70 -22.76
C ARG A 228 -20.02 -2.48 -22.35
N ASP A 229 -20.66 -1.31 -22.37
CA ASP A 229 -20.08 -0.11 -21.77
C ASP A 229 -19.99 -0.29 -20.26
N ILE A 230 -18.90 0.18 -19.68
CA ILE A 230 -18.62 0.09 -18.25
C ILE A 230 -18.07 1.42 -17.75
N ASP A 231 -18.41 1.78 -16.51
CA ASP A 231 -17.82 2.95 -15.85
C ASP A 231 -16.60 2.58 -15.00
N ARG A 232 -16.40 1.27 -14.76
CA ARG A 232 -15.40 0.77 -13.82
C ARG A 232 -14.87 -0.59 -14.25
N GLN A 233 -13.56 -0.80 -14.12
CA GLN A 233 -12.93 -2.10 -14.32
C GLN A 233 -11.74 -2.29 -13.36
N PRO A 234 -11.81 -3.22 -12.40
CA PRO A 234 -10.63 -3.64 -11.68
C PRO A 234 -9.73 -4.45 -12.61
N TYR A 235 -8.45 -4.12 -12.61
CA TYR A 235 -7.41 -4.78 -13.38
C TYR A 235 -6.27 -5.22 -12.46
N ILE A 236 -5.89 -6.49 -12.55
CA ILE A 236 -4.69 -7.01 -11.88
C ILE A 236 -3.57 -7.02 -12.91
N ALA A 237 -2.78 -5.96 -12.88
CA ALA A 237 -1.57 -5.85 -13.69
C ALA A 237 -0.50 -6.78 -13.13
N HIS A 238 0.18 -7.48 -14.01
CA HIS A 238 1.29 -8.35 -13.68
C HIS A 238 2.53 -7.88 -14.44
N TYR A 239 3.54 -7.39 -13.71
CA TYR A 239 4.73 -6.79 -14.32
C TYR A 239 6.00 -7.12 -13.53
N ILE A 240 7.14 -7.13 -14.22
CA ILE A 240 8.45 -7.31 -13.60
C ILE A 240 9.11 -5.93 -13.45
N ILE A 241 9.22 -5.43 -12.22
CA ILE A 241 9.90 -4.17 -11.89
C ILE A 241 11.17 -4.51 -11.11
N ASN A 242 12.32 -3.99 -11.54
CA ASN A 242 13.62 -4.28 -10.88
C ASN A 242 13.94 -5.77 -10.74
N ARG A 243 13.58 -6.59 -11.75
CA ARG A 243 13.70 -8.06 -11.74
C ARG A 243 12.86 -8.77 -10.68
N ASN A 244 11.96 -8.05 -10.01
CA ASN A 244 11.00 -8.62 -9.08
C ASN A 244 9.62 -8.65 -9.72
N GLU A 245 8.97 -9.80 -9.63
CA GLU A 245 7.60 -10.01 -10.06
C GLU A 245 6.65 -9.26 -9.12
N GLN A 246 5.79 -8.40 -9.68
CA GLN A 246 4.84 -7.60 -8.90
C GLN A 246 3.45 -7.65 -9.54
N PHE A 247 2.46 -7.95 -8.70
CA PHE A 247 1.05 -7.79 -9.02
C PHE A 247 0.57 -6.46 -8.48
N SER A 248 -0.19 -5.71 -9.27
CA SER A 248 -0.80 -4.45 -8.83
C SER A 248 -2.25 -4.35 -9.26
N ARG A 249 -3.11 -3.99 -8.30
CA ARG A 249 -4.52 -3.69 -8.58
C ARG A 249 -4.62 -2.25 -9.05
N ILE A 250 -5.13 -2.06 -10.26
CA ILE A 250 -5.47 -0.76 -10.84
C ILE A 250 -6.98 -0.74 -11.04
N ASN A 251 -7.63 0.27 -10.48
CA ASN A 251 -9.05 0.50 -10.73
C ASN A 251 -9.17 1.50 -11.87
N PHE A 252 -9.70 1.07 -13.02
CA PHE A 252 -10.08 1.97 -14.11
C PHE A 252 -11.46 2.53 -13.83
N VAL A 253 -11.64 3.84 -13.98
CA VAL A 253 -12.84 4.55 -13.53
C VAL A 253 -13.17 5.69 -14.49
N SER A 254 -14.44 5.85 -14.87
CA SER A 254 -14.92 6.99 -15.65
C SER A 254 -15.04 8.24 -14.78
N PRO A 255 -15.03 9.46 -15.37
CA PRO A 255 -15.16 10.70 -14.61
C PRO A 255 -16.45 10.78 -13.78
N GLU A 256 -17.51 10.10 -14.23
CA GLU A 256 -18.83 10.05 -13.58
C GLU A 256 -18.78 9.28 -12.25
N ALA A 257 -17.92 8.26 -12.15
CA ALA A 257 -17.79 7.43 -10.96
C ALA A 257 -16.76 7.97 -9.94
N ILE A 258 -16.15 9.14 -10.19
CA ILE A 258 -15.02 9.60 -9.36
C ILE A 258 -15.43 9.91 -7.91
N GLU A 259 -16.59 10.52 -7.69
CA GLU A 259 -17.05 10.88 -6.34
C GLU A 259 -17.32 9.64 -5.49
N GLU A 260 -17.98 8.63 -6.08
CA GLU A 260 -18.24 7.34 -5.43
C GLU A 260 -16.94 6.62 -5.08
N VAL A 261 -15.94 6.66 -5.97
CA VAL A 261 -14.63 6.03 -5.75
C VAL A 261 -13.80 6.76 -4.70
N VAL A 262 -13.85 8.09 -4.65
CA VAL A 262 -13.20 8.88 -3.60
C VAL A 262 -13.84 8.63 -2.24
N ALA A 263 -15.16 8.48 -2.18
CA ALA A 263 -15.87 8.07 -0.97
C ALA A 263 -15.42 6.68 -0.49
N ALA A 264 -15.36 5.70 -1.40
CA ALA A 264 -14.86 4.36 -1.11
C ALA A 264 -13.39 4.36 -0.64
N CYS A 265 -12.54 5.25 -1.18
CA CYS A 265 -11.17 5.44 -0.67
C CYS A 265 -11.19 5.90 0.80
N GLY A 266 -12.13 6.77 1.16
CA GLY A 266 -12.31 7.25 2.53
C GLY A 266 -12.76 6.14 3.49
N GLU A 267 -13.72 5.32 3.08
CA GLU A 267 -14.18 4.16 3.84
C GLU A 267 -13.07 3.13 4.02
N ALA A 268 -12.32 2.84 2.96
CA ALA A 268 -11.15 1.98 3.01
C ALA A 268 -10.11 2.53 3.99
N HIS A 269 -9.81 3.83 3.97
CA HIS A 269 -8.88 4.45 4.92
C HIS A 269 -9.31 4.26 6.38
N SER A 270 -10.59 4.49 6.70
CA SER A 270 -11.11 4.29 8.05
C SER A 270 -11.02 2.82 8.49
N ALA A 271 -11.33 1.87 7.60
CA ALA A 271 -11.17 0.44 7.89
C ALA A 271 -9.70 0.03 8.02
N SER A 272 -8.80 0.56 7.20
CA SER A 272 -7.35 0.40 7.33
C SER A 272 -6.88 0.86 8.70
N ALA A 273 -7.28 2.06 9.13
CA ALA A 273 -6.90 2.59 10.43
C ALA A 273 -7.34 1.67 11.57
N LYS A 274 -8.60 1.20 11.52
CA LYS A 274 -9.11 0.25 12.52
C LYS A 274 -8.34 -1.08 12.51
N HIS A 275 -8.26 -1.73 11.35
CA HIS A 275 -7.68 -3.06 11.23
C HIS A 275 -6.18 -3.09 11.59
N LEU A 276 -5.42 -2.07 11.19
CA LEU A 276 -4.00 -1.99 11.51
C LEU A 276 -3.76 -1.77 13.01
N ASN A 277 -4.61 -1.01 13.71
CA ASN A 277 -4.54 -0.92 15.17
C ASN A 277 -4.89 -2.26 15.85
N GLU A 278 -5.86 -3.01 15.32
CA GLU A 278 -6.21 -4.35 15.81
C GLU A 278 -5.06 -5.34 15.61
N LEU A 279 -4.41 -5.35 14.43
CA LEU A 279 -3.23 -6.17 14.16
C LEU A 279 -2.06 -5.82 15.07
N HIS A 280 -1.81 -4.53 15.30
CA HIS A 280 -0.78 -4.06 16.22
C HIS A 280 -1.04 -4.54 17.65
N SER A 281 -2.29 -4.39 18.12
CA SER A 281 -2.69 -4.86 19.45
C SER A 281 -2.58 -6.38 19.59
N LYS A 282 -3.00 -7.13 18.56
CA LYS A 282 -2.87 -8.59 18.48
C LYS A 282 -1.42 -9.05 18.54
N PHE A 283 -0.51 -8.33 17.88
CA PHE A 283 0.91 -8.63 17.98
C PHE A 283 1.37 -8.58 19.44
N TYR A 284 1.05 -7.49 20.16
CA TYR A 284 1.47 -7.30 21.54
C TYR A 284 0.77 -8.19 22.56
N SER A 285 -0.49 -8.59 22.34
CA SER A 285 -1.17 -9.54 23.23
C SER A 285 -0.54 -10.93 23.18
N GLU A 286 0.12 -11.28 22.08
CA GLU A 286 0.73 -12.59 21.85
C GLU A 286 2.27 -12.53 21.90
N VAL A 287 2.87 -11.33 22.01
CA VAL A 287 4.31 -11.16 21.83
C VAL A 287 5.11 -11.96 22.83
N ILE A 288 4.64 -12.12 24.06
CA ILE A 288 5.37 -12.85 25.10
C ILE A 288 5.24 -14.37 24.95
N SER A 289 4.11 -14.89 24.46
CA SER A 289 3.91 -16.32 24.29
C SER A 289 4.49 -16.85 22.97
N ASP A 290 4.44 -16.06 21.90
CA ASP A 290 4.94 -16.42 20.57
C ASP A 290 6.43 -16.08 20.40
N SER A 291 7.29 -17.11 20.25
CA SER A 291 8.74 -16.95 20.12
C SER A 291 9.14 -16.19 18.85
N ALA A 292 8.41 -16.33 17.75
CA ALA A 292 8.71 -15.62 16.52
C ALA A 292 8.42 -14.12 16.69
N LYS A 293 7.31 -13.77 17.36
CA LYS A 293 7.01 -12.37 17.70
C LYS A 293 8.00 -11.77 18.70
N ARG A 294 8.44 -12.54 19.71
CA ARG A 294 9.50 -12.08 20.63
C ARG A 294 10.76 -11.67 19.88
N LYS A 295 11.21 -12.52 18.95
CA LYS A 295 12.43 -12.33 18.17
C LYS A 295 12.41 -11.09 17.29
N VAL A 296 11.23 -10.65 16.82
CA VAL A 296 11.10 -9.40 16.04
C VAL A 296 11.59 -8.17 16.81
N LEU A 297 11.35 -8.13 18.12
CA LEU A 297 11.71 -6.99 18.98
C LEU A 297 13.01 -7.20 19.77
N LEU A 298 13.54 -8.43 19.76
CA LEU A 298 14.70 -8.83 20.56
C LEU A 298 15.93 -7.94 20.29
N PRO A 299 16.31 -7.58 19.04
CA PRO A 299 17.50 -6.75 18.81
C PRO A 299 17.44 -5.39 19.53
N VAL A 300 16.25 -4.78 19.60
CA VAL A 300 16.06 -3.49 20.28
C VAL A 300 16.08 -3.66 21.79
N PHE A 301 15.43 -4.72 22.30
CA PHE A 301 15.41 -5.03 23.72
C PHE A 301 16.80 -5.40 24.23
N ALA A 302 17.46 -6.34 23.57
CA ALA A 302 18.77 -6.85 23.92
C ALA A 302 19.82 -5.74 24.04
N LYS A 303 19.84 -4.79 23.10
CA LYS A 303 20.68 -3.59 23.19
C LYS A 303 20.41 -2.75 24.44
N ARG A 304 19.13 -2.59 24.82
CA ARG A 304 18.75 -1.84 26.02
C ARG A 304 19.06 -2.63 27.30
N ALA A 305 18.81 -3.93 27.31
CA ALA A 305 19.11 -4.83 28.42
C ALA A 305 20.61 -4.88 28.69
N ALA A 306 21.43 -5.12 27.66
CA ALA A 306 22.90 -5.10 27.76
C ALA A 306 23.42 -3.77 28.34
N MET A 307 22.88 -2.63 27.91
CA MET A 307 23.23 -1.33 28.49
C MET A 307 22.87 -1.24 29.98
N VAL A 308 21.70 -1.74 30.38
CA VAL A 308 21.29 -1.74 31.81
C VAL A 308 22.19 -2.66 32.63
N LEU A 309 22.50 -3.85 32.11
CA LEU A 309 23.31 -4.85 32.80
C LEU A 309 24.80 -4.48 32.82
N SER A 310 25.28 -3.66 31.88
CA SER A 310 26.67 -3.15 31.87
C SER A 310 27.04 -2.32 33.10
N ILE A 311 26.05 -1.86 33.88
CA ILE A 311 26.27 -1.24 35.20
C ILE A 311 26.97 -2.23 36.14
N TRP A 312 26.72 -3.52 35.96
CA TRP A 312 27.30 -4.63 36.70
C TRP A 312 28.46 -5.28 35.94
N ALA A 313 29.10 -4.59 34.98
CA ALA A 313 30.16 -5.19 34.15
C ALA A 313 31.36 -5.74 34.95
N ASP A 314 31.64 -5.19 36.13
CA ASP A 314 32.70 -5.69 37.01
C ASP A 314 32.38 -7.06 37.62
N GLN A 315 31.09 -7.40 37.74
CA GLN A 315 30.63 -8.67 38.30
C GLN A 315 30.11 -9.65 37.25
N LEU A 316 29.32 -9.16 36.29
CA LEU A 316 28.69 -9.95 35.23
C LEU A 316 29.55 -10.04 33.96
N GLY A 317 30.69 -9.33 33.91
CA GLY A 317 31.39 -9.10 32.66
C GLY A 317 30.64 -8.11 31.77
N LYS A 318 31.30 -7.64 30.70
CA LYS A 318 30.64 -6.82 29.68
C LYS A 318 29.73 -7.70 28.84
N ILE A 319 28.42 -7.50 28.98
CA ILE A 319 27.39 -8.21 28.20
C ILE A 319 27.13 -7.45 26.90
N ALA A 320 27.27 -8.13 25.76
CA ALA A 320 26.94 -7.61 24.44
C ALA A 320 25.45 -7.83 24.10
N ALA A 321 24.94 -7.16 23.07
CA ALA A 321 23.52 -7.26 22.70
C ALA A 321 23.16 -8.63 22.09
N ASP A 322 24.09 -9.27 21.41
CA ASP A 322 23.95 -10.62 20.86
C ASP A 322 24.05 -11.73 21.92
N GLU A 323 24.39 -11.36 23.16
CA GLU A 323 24.46 -12.25 24.33
C GLU A 323 23.21 -12.20 25.22
N VAL A 324 22.13 -11.56 24.74
CA VAL A 324 20.86 -11.46 25.46
C VAL A 324 19.74 -12.11 24.66
N ASP A 325 19.04 -13.08 25.27
CA ASP A 325 17.82 -13.69 24.72
C ASP A 325 16.64 -13.58 25.72
N LEU A 326 15.44 -13.95 25.26
CA LEU A 326 14.20 -13.97 26.01
C LEU A 326 13.51 -15.33 25.95
N LEU A 327 13.52 -16.01 27.10
CA LEU A 327 12.82 -17.26 27.31
C LEU A 327 11.50 -17.00 28.05
N ASN A 328 10.44 -17.68 27.62
CA ASN A 328 9.14 -17.57 28.29
C ASN A 328 8.88 -18.86 29.06
N ASN A 329 8.83 -18.76 30.39
CA ASN A 329 8.67 -19.89 31.31
C ASN A 329 7.32 -19.79 32.05
N SER A 330 6.97 -20.81 32.84
CA SER A 330 5.74 -20.79 33.65
C SER A 330 5.67 -19.62 34.63
N ASP A 331 6.83 -19.17 35.11
CA ASP A 331 6.94 -18.17 36.19
C ASP A 331 7.14 -16.75 35.66
N GLY A 332 7.17 -16.57 34.34
CA GLY A 332 7.37 -15.29 33.68
C GLY A 332 8.46 -15.34 32.60
N VAL A 333 8.93 -14.15 32.23
CA VAL A 333 9.95 -13.99 31.19
C VAL A 333 11.34 -14.03 31.80
N GLU A 334 12.23 -14.83 31.23
CA GLU A 334 13.63 -14.86 31.61
C GLU A 334 14.47 -14.09 30.59
N VAL A 335 15.20 -13.09 31.09
CA VAL A 335 16.27 -12.39 30.36
C VAL A 335 17.50 -13.26 30.48
N ALA A 336 17.70 -14.12 29.48
CA ALA A 336 18.81 -15.04 29.43
C ALA A 336 20.06 -14.27 28.97
N VAL A 337 21.13 -14.33 29.76
CA VAL A 337 22.38 -13.64 29.48
C VAL A 337 23.51 -14.65 29.37
N PHE A 338 24.30 -14.56 28.30
CA PHE A 338 25.52 -15.33 28.15
C PHE A 338 26.64 -14.67 28.96
N THR A 339 27.08 -15.30 30.05
CA THR A 339 28.12 -14.78 30.94
C THR A 339 28.80 -15.89 31.75
N ASP A 340 30.11 -15.75 31.95
CA ASP A 340 30.94 -16.61 32.81
C ASP A 340 30.86 -16.24 34.31
N ALA A 341 30.15 -15.16 34.66
CA ALA A 341 29.99 -14.72 36.04
C ALA A 341 29.28 -15.79 36.90
N PRO A 342 29.57 -15.93 38.20
CA PRO A 342 28.91 -16.90 39.07
C PRO A 342 27.42 -16.61 39.26
N ASP A 343 26.63 -17.62 39.63
CA ASP A 343 25.18 -17.48 39.86
C ASP A 343 24.85 -16.41 40.91
N SER A 344 25.72 -16.23 41.91
CA SER A 344 25.58 -15.19 42.93
C SER A 344 25.52 -13.77 42.33
N ALA A 345 26.25 -13.50 41.26
CA ALA A 345 26.21 -12.18 40.60
C ALA A 345 24.88 -11.95 39.87
N ILE A 346 24.29 -13.01 39.31
CA ILE A 346 22.96 -12.97 38.69
C ILE A 346 21.87 -12.76 39.76
N ASP A 347 22.02 -13.42 40.91
CA ASP A 347 21.10 -13.24 42.05
C ASP A 347 21.16 -11.82 42.61
N GLU A 348 22.36 -11.25 42.77
CA GLU A 348 22.55 -9.85 43.18
C GLU A 348 21.91 -8.89 42.17
N ALA A 349 22.10 -9.10 40.87
CA ALA A 349 21.46 -8.30 39.82
C ALA A 349 19.93 -8.40 39.82
N ASN A 350 19.36 -9.56 40.19
CA ASN A 350 17.92 -9.73 40.36
C ASN A 350 17.37 -9.00 41.61
N GLN A 351 18.20 -8.73 42.61
CA GLN A 351 17.84 -7.99 43.84
C GLN A 351 18.04 -6.47 43.70
N ASP A 352 18.80 -6.01 42.71
CA ASP A 352 19.01 -4.58 42.46
C ASP A 352 17.74 -3.90 41.91
N GLU A 353 17.09 -3.08 42.75
CA GLU A 353 15.87 -2.36 42.39
C GLU A 353 16.03 -1.44 41.15
N ARG A 354 17.21 -0.86 40.94
CA ARG A 354 17.48 0.04 39.81
C ARG A 354 17.58 -0.74 38.51
N VAL A 355 18.27 -1.87 38.50
CA VAL A 355 18.37 -2.78 37.35
C VAL A 355 16.97 -3.30 37.01
N ARG A 356 16.25 -3.81 38.02
CA ARG A 356 14.87 -4.30 37.88
C ARG A 356 13.94 -3.24 37.31
N ALA A 357 13.95 -2.02 37.86
CA ALA A 357 13.09 -0.94 37.37
C ALA A 357 13.42 -0.54 35.91
N ARG A 358 14.69 -0.53 35.53
CA ARG A 358 15.12 -0.21 34.15
C ARG A 358 14.77 -1.31 33.16
N LEU A 359 14.92 -2.59 33.52
CA LEU A 359 14.48 -3.70 32.69
C LEU A 359 12.95 -3.78 32.58
N ALA A 360 12.22 -3.56 33.69
CA ALA A 360 10.76 -3.47 33.68
C ALA A 360 10.28 -2.38 32.72
N LYS A 361 10.93 -1.21 32.76
CA LYS A 361 10.66 -0.13 31.81
C LYS A 361 10.98 -0.53 30.36
N ALA A 362 12.08 -1.25 30.12
CA ALA A 362 12.41 -1.75 28.79
C ALA A 362 11.34 -2.74 28.26
N PHE A 363 10.86 -3.66 29.10
CA PHE A 363 9.76 -4.56 28.78
C PHE A 363 8.46 -3.80 28.46
N LEU A 364 8.11 -2.81 29.28
CA LEU A 364 6.92 -2.01 29.07
C LEU A 364 7.00 -1.19 27.77
N ASP A 365 8.12 -0.53 27.52
CA ASP A 365 8.30 0.32 26.35
C ASP A 365 8.31 -0.48 25.04
N ILE A 366 9.00 -1.63 25.03
CA ILE A 366 9.29 -2.41 23.82
C ILE A 366 8.24 -3.49 23.59
N TYR A 367 7.95 -4.29 24.61
CA TYR A 367 7.05 -5.45 24.54
C TYR A 367 5.63 -5.16 25.05
N LYS A 368 5.36 -3.97 25.60
CA LYS A 368 4.11 -3.65 26.31
C LYS A 368 3.80 -4.62 27.45
N TYR A 369 4.86 -5.19 28.03
CA TYR A 369 4.75 -6.23 29.07
C TYR A 369 5.03 -5.65 30.45
N SER A 370 4.15 -5.96 31.40
CA SER A 370 4.25 -5.54 32.81
C SER A 370 4.22 -6.73 33.79
N GLY A 371 4.37 -7.95 33.29
CA GLY A 371 4.36 -9.15 34.12
C GLY A 371 5.72 -9.46 34.75
N PRO A 372 5.83 -10.58 35.48
CA PRO A 372 7.06 -10.98 36.14
C PRO A 372 8.15 -11.34 35.13
N PHE A 373 9.38 -10.95 35.45
CA PHE A 373 10.57 -11.40 34.75
C PHE A 373 11.69 -11.70 35.74
N ARG A 374 12.76 -12.37 35.29
CA ARG A 374 14.02 -12.58 36.01
C ARG A 374 15.22 -12.56 35.06
N ILE A 375 16.40 -12.29 35.58
CA ILE A 375 17.67 -12.48 34.86
C ILE A 375 18.13 -13.92 35.11
N GLY A 376 18.57 -14.62 34.08
CA GLY A 376 19.10 -15.98 34.17
C GLY A 376 20.28 -16.18 33.24
N ARG A 377 21.06 -17.25 33.44
CA ARG A 377 22.18 -17.58 32.54
C ARG A 377 21.65 -18.34 31.33
N ASP A 378 22.05 -17.92 30.15
CA ASP A 378 21.83 -18.70 28.93
C ASP A 378 22.80 -19.89 28.88
N VAL A 379 22.34 -21.04 28.40
CA VAL A 379 23.18 -22.23 28.25
C VAL A 379 23.50 -22.40 26.77
N PRO A 380 24.77 -22.32 26.34
CA PRO A 380 25.10 -22.51 24.93
C PRO A 380 24.69 -23.92 24.48
N PHE A 381 23.88 -23.99 23.43
CA PHE A 381 23.48 -25.24 22.78
C PHE A 381 24.52 -25.72 21.77
#